data_AF-A0A257AMG6-F1
#
_entry.id   AF-A0A257AMG6-F1
#
_cell.length_a   1.000
_cell.length_b   1.000
_cell.length_c   1.000
_cell.angle_alpha   90.00
_cell.angle_beta   90.00
_cell.angle_gamma   90.00
#
_symmetry.space_group_name_H-M   'P 1'
#
loop_
_entity.id
_entity.type
_entity.pdbx_description
1 polymer ?
#
loop_
_entity_poly.entity_id
_entity_poly.type
_entity_poly.pdbx_seq_one_letter_code
_entity_poly.pdbx_strand_id
1 'polypeptide(L)'
;MSIIDESIRVAEAISLKELWELLPQEANASREEGVDVPEELFYTLKNSKGKSREQLLSALRDLYSLNISPSYPYWEPEEFKEIISKNVNELGKPSPGDLKDKVRGGLVGRCAGCILGKPVEVVSLDKVISTLKPLGEYPISYFLSLRAIGALGHTEEPILNCSREKLSSAVRDDDLDYTILNSLLLKERGETFSTMDVAQMWLNHLPYMKIYTAERVAYRNLTLGYTPPHTAKILNPYREWIGARIRCDPFGYISPGDPTSAARMAYTESLISHVKNGVYSSMFTAAMISSSFILEDPKEIIKTSLSVIPQSSRLYEAIEDVMKEARKRSWDDAVHNLIYEGKYSKYHPVHAIPNDMIVAVSLICGDRDFGESISIAVSSGLDTDCNGATVGSILGVLLGYSHIPNKWRKHFSIIETILAGYSEFPISTLTETLLKLID
;
A
#
# COMPACT_ATOMS: atom_id res chain seq x y z
N MET A 1 21.78 -17.91 13.77
CA MET A 1 20.61 -18.12 14.64
C MET A 1 19.38 -18.10 13.72
N SER A 2 18.40 -18.98 13.92
CA SER A 2 17.25 -19.02 13.00
C SER A 2 16.37 -17.78 13.17
N ILE A 3 15.56 -17.41 12.16
CA ILE A 3 14.58 -16.32 12.30
C ILE A 3 13.63 -16.58 13.48
N ILE A 4 13.30 -17.85 13.73
CA ILE A 4 12.46 -18.28 14.85
C ILE A 4 13.12 -17.90 16.18
N ASP A 5 14.38 -18.29 16.38
CA ASP A 5 15.13 -18.00 17.61
C ASP A 5 15.23 -16.49 17.87
N GLU A 6 15.49 -15.70 16.83
CA GLU A 6 15.56 -14.24 16.94
C GLU A 6 14.18 -13.62 17.23
N SER A 7 13.10 -14.12 16.60
CA SER A 7 11.73 -13.69 16.92
C SER A 7 11.36 -13.99 18.37
N ILE A 8 11.75 -15.14 18.92
CA ILE A 8 11.55 -15.48 20.33
C ILE A 8 12.34 -14.54 21.24
N ARG A 9 13.61 -14.26 20.90
CA ARG A 9 14.44 -13.34 21.67
C ARG A 9 13.87 -11.92 21.68
N VAL A 10 13.37 -11.43 20.55
CA VAL A 10 12.67 -10.14 20.48
C VAL A 10 11.39 -10.18 21.31
N ALA A 11 10.61 -11.26 21.20
CA ALA A 11 9.41 -11.47 22.01
C ALA A 11 9.71 -11.46 23.51
N GLU A 12 10.87 -11.93 23.96
CA GLU A 12 11.32 -11.85 25.35
C GLU A 12 11.64 -10.42 25.81
N ALA A 13 12.16 -9.59 24.90
CA ALA A 13 12.63 -8.23 25.20
C ALA A 13 11.54 -7.16 25.13
N ILE A 14 10.55 -7.29 24.24
CA ILE A 14 9.49 -6.28 24.07
C ILE A 14 8.50 -6.26 25.23
N SER A 15 7.72 -5.19 25.34
CA SER A 15 6.70 -5.08 26.40
C SER A 15 5.61 -6.16 26.27
N LEU A 16 5.02 -6.56 27.39
CA LEU A 16 3.91 -7.53 27.38
C LEU A 16 2.70 -6.99 26.61
N LYS A 17 2.47 -5.68 26.65
CA LYS A 17 1.41 -5.03 25.88
C LYS A 17 1.64 -5.19 24.37
N GLU A 18 2.87 -4.98 23.91
CA GLU A 18 3.22 -5.16 22.50
C GLU A 18 3.07 -6.63 22.07
N LEU A 19 3.44 -7.59 22.91
CA LEU A 19 3.13 -9.01 22.65
C LEU A 19 1.64 -9.27 22.51
N TRP A 20 0.80 -8.66 23.36
CA TRP A 20 -0.64 -8.79 23.25
C TRP A 20 -1.18 -8.27 21.92
N GLU A 21 -0.55 -7.24 21.36
CA GLU A 21 -0.95 -6.65 20.08
C GLU A 21 -0.45 -7.50 18.88
N LEU A 22 0.78 -8.01 18.93
CA LEU A 22 1.40 -8.73 17.80
C LEU A 22 0.89 -10.17 17.62
N LEU A 23 0.73 -10.93 18.71
CA LEU A 23 0.46 -12.37 18.62
C LEU A 23 -0.90 -12.75 17.98
N PRO A 24 -2.00 -12.01 18.20
CA PRO A 24 -3.23 -12.25 17.45
C PRO A 24 -3.04 -12.12 15.94
N GLN A 25 -2.17 -11.20 15.51
CA GLN A 25 -1.89 -10.95 14.11
C GLN A 25 -0.91 -11.99 13.54
N GLU A 26 0.06 -12.44 14.33
CA GLU A 26 0.98 -13.51 13.90
C GLU A 26 0.25 -14.83 13.66
N ALA A 27 -0.75 -15.13 14.49
CA ALA A 27 -1.63 -16.29 14.31
C ALA A 27 -2.46 -16.18 13.01
N ASN A 28 -3.00 -14.99 12.71
CA ASN A 28 -3.73 -14.73 11.46
C ASN A 28 -2.81 -14.90 10.25
N ALA A 29 -1.67 -14.21 10.24
CA ALA A 29 -0.70 -14.24 9.15
C ALA A 29 -0.23 -15.67 8.87
N SER A 30 0.04 -16.46 9.91
CA SER A 30 0.42 -17.87 9.76
C SER A 30 -0.65 -18.69 9.04
N ARG A 31 -1.94 -18.53 9.39
CA ARG A 31 -3.05 -19.22 8.69
C ARG A 31 -3.22 -18.72 7.25
N GLU A 32 -3.08 -17.42 7.03
CA GLU A 32 -3.14 -16.80 5.71
C GLU A 32 -2.05 -17.35 4.78
N GLU A 33 -0.85 -17.61 5.32
CA GLU A 33 0.31 -18.22 4.66
C GLU A 33 0.25 -19.77 4.61
N GLY A 34 -0.87 -20.37 5.03
CA GLY A 34 -1.12 -21.79 4.86
C GLY A 34 -0.59 -22.69 5.98
N VAL A 35 -0.12 -22.14 7.10
CA VAL A 35 0.27 -22.92 8.27
C VAL A 35 -0.96 -23.56 8.90
N ASP A 36 -0.89 -24.86 9.18
CA ASP A 36 -1.97 -25.60 9.85
C ASP A 36 -1.96 -25.34 11.36
N VAL A 37 -2.54 -24.22 11.77
CA VAL A 37 -2.57 -23.78 13.18
C VAL A 37 -3.75 -24.42 13.92
N PRO A 38 -3.52 -25.30 14.92
CA PRO A 38 -4.59 -25.92 15.70
C PRO A 38 -5.49 -24.88 16.37
N GLU A 39 -6.80 -25.16 16.45
CA GLU A 39 -7.79 -24.21 17.00
C GLU A 39 -7.48 -23.75 18.42
N GLU A 40 -7.02 -24.64 19.31
CA GLU A 40 -6.65 -24.27 20.68
C GLU A 40 -5.46 -23.29 20.73
N LEU A 41 -4.46 -23.52 19.87
CA LEU A 41 -3.30 -22.64 19.77
C LEU A 41 -3.69 -21.28 19.18
N PHE A 42 -4.48 -21.29 18.10
CA PHE A 42 -5.00 -20.08 17.48
C PHE A 42 -5.83 -19.26 18.47
N TYR A 43 -6.75 -19.90 19.21
CA TYR A 43 -7.54 -19.25 20.25
C TYR A 43 -6.66 -18.66 21.37
N THR A 44 -5.60 -19.37 21.76
CA THR A 44 -4.64 -18.90 22.76
C THR A 44 -3.95 -17.61 22.30
N LEU A 45 -3.44 -17.58 21.07
CA LEU A 45 -2.75 -16.43 20.51
C LEU A 45 -3.70 -15.26 20.22
N LYS A 46 -4.91 -15.53 19.69
CA LYS A 46 -5.93 -14.51 19.42
C LYS A 46 -6.40 -13.80 20.69
N ASN A 47 -6.49 -14.52 21.79
CA ASN A 47 -6.91 -13.97 23.09
C ASN A 47 -5.70 -13.63 23.97
N SER A 48 -4.61 -13.15 23.39
CA SER A 48 -3.33 -12.88 24.07
C SER A 48 -3.46 -11.97 25.30
N LYS A 49 -4.37 -10.98 25.25
CA LYS A 49 -4.55 -9.97 26.30
C LYS A 49 -4.83 -10.62 27.67
N GLY A 50 -4.02 -10.26 28.67
CA GLY A 50 -4.13 -10.79 30.04
C GLY A 50 -3.39 -12.10 30.28
N LYS A 51 -2.82 -12.75 29.25
CA LYS A 51 -1.94 -13.92 29.42
C LYS A 51 -0.53 -13.51 29.85
N SER A 52 0.15 -14.41 30.57
CA SER A 52 1.54 -14.19 31.02
C SER A 52 2.53 -14.30 29.86
N ARG A 53 3.72 -13.72 30.01
CA ARG A 53 4.78 -13.80 28.99
C ARG A 53 5.16 -15.25 28.70
N GLU A 54 5.29 -16.08 29.74
CA GLU A 54 5.68 -17.48 29.62
C GLU A 54 4.67 -18.26 28.77
N GLN A 55 3.37 -18.05 29.01
CA GLN A 55 2.31 -18.68 28.21
C GLN A 55 2.37 -18.26 26.74
N LEU A 56 2.60 -16.97 26.49
CA LEU A 56 2.66 -16.42 25.14
C LEU A 56 3.91 -16.86 24.37
N LEU A 57 5.06 -16.91 25.04
CA LEU A 57 6.30 -17.42 24.43
C LEU A 57 6.22 -18.92 24.15
N SER A 58 5.55 -19.70 24.99
CA SER A 58 5.28 -21.12 24.70
C SER A 58 4.42 -21.25 23.44
N ALA A 59 3.29 -20.55 23.39
CA ALA A 59 2.40 -20.59 22.24
C ALA A 59 3.08 -20.10 20.95
N LEU A 60 3.93 -19.08 21.02
CA LEU A 60 4.69 -18.60 19.87
C LEU A 60 5.72 -19.62 19.37
N ARG A 61 6.41 -20.33 20.28
CA ARG A 61 7.31 -21.43 19.91
C ARG A 61 6.55 -22.57 19.23
N ASP A 62 5.40 -22.94 19.79
CA ASP A 62 4.54 -23.96 19.20
C ASP A 62 4.11 -23.57 17.78
N LEU A 63 3.66 -22.32 17.59
CA LEU A 63 3.28 -21.77 16.28
C LEU A 63 4.44 -21.88 15.27
N TYR A 64 5.64 -21.45 15.65
CA TYR A 64 6.81 -21.48 14.77
C TYR A 64 7.38 -22.87 14.48
N SER A 65 6.96 -23.89 15.24
CA SER A 65 7.30 -25.29 14.96
C SER A 65 6.40 -25.94 13.91
N LEU A 66 5.29 -25.29 13.54
CA LEU A 66 4.32 -25.81 12.58
C LEU A 66 4.82 -25.66 11.14
N ASN A 67 4.28 -26.50 10.26
CA ASN A 67 4.61 -26.49 8.84
C ASN A 67 3.44 -25.93 8.02
N ILE A 68 3.76 -25.43 6.83
CA ILE A 68 2.75 -25.13 5.81
C ILE A 68 2.02 -26.42 5.46
N SER A 69 0.69 -26.35 5.39
CA SER A 69 -0.14 -27.49 5.02
C SER A 69 0.22 -28.00 3.62
N PRO A 70 0.37 -29.32 3.42
CA PRO A 70 0.54 -29.90 2.08
C PRO A 70 -0.63 -29.61 1.13
N SER A 71 -1.80 -29.20 1.64
CA SER A 71 -2.96 -28.81 0.85
C SER A 71 -3.00 -27.32 0.51
N TYR A 72 -2.00 -26.53 0.92
CA TYR A 72 -1.93 -25.12 0.58
C TYR A 72 -1.67 -24.95 -0.93
N PRO A 73 -2.57 -24.31 -1.68
CA PRO A 73 -2.54 -24.39 -3.14
C PRO A 73 -1.60 -23.38 -3.80
N TYR A 74 -1.00 -22.48 -3.03
CA TYR A 74 -0.19 -21.38 -3.56
C TYR A 74 1.30 -21.64 -3.41
N TRP A 75 2.05 -21.17 -4.40
CA TRP A 75 3.52 -21.09 -4.33
C TRP A 75 3.91 -19.62 -4.48
N GLU A 76 4.52 -19.07 -3.44
CA GLU A 76 4.79 -17.63 -3.29
C GLU A 76 6.29 -17.45 -3.00
N PRO A 77 7.14 -17.48 -4.04
CA PRO A 77 8.58 -17.36 -3.88
C PRO A 77 9.00 -15.95 -3.43
N GLU A 78 10.06 -15.85 -2.64
CA GLU A 78 10.56 -14.55 -2.17
C GLU A 78 11.76 -14.03 -2.97
N GLU A 79 12.45 -14.90 -3.72
CA GLU A 79 13.59 -14.51 -4.53
C GLU A 79 13.13 -13.87 -5.84
N PHE A 80 13.67 -12.68 -6.19
CA PHE A 80 13.26 -11.93 -7.37
C PHE A 80 13.24 -12.76 -8.67
N LYS A 81 14.28 -13.60 -8.86
CA LYS A 81 14.43 -14.48 -10.04
C LYS A 81 13.35 -15.57 -10.14
N GLU A 82 12.75 -15.94 -9.01
CA GLU A 82 11.68 -16.95 -8.93
C GLU A 82 10.31 -16.30 -9.05
N ILE A 83 10.19 -15.04 -8.59
CA ILE A 83 8.99 -14.22 -8.74
C ILE A 83 8.72 -13.91 -10.21
N ILE A 84 9.72 -13.38 -10.93
CA ILE A 84 9.58 -13.05 -12.35
C ILE A 84 9.84 -14.30 -13.18
N SER A 85 8.75 -15.00 -13.52
CA SER A 85 8.81 -16.22 -14.33
C SER A 85 9.10 -15.98 -15.82
N LYS A 86 8.88 -14.75 -16.32
CA LYS A 86 9.13 -14.30 -17.70
C LYS A 86 9.48 -12.82 -17.72
N ASN A 87 10.45 -12.41 -18.53
CA ASN A 87 10.71 -10.99 -18.77
C ASN A 87 9.47 -10.35 -19.40
N VAL A 88 9.00 -9.25 -18.81
CA VAL A 88 8.02 -8.38 -19.45
C VAL A 88 8.78 -7.57 -20.49
N ASN A 89 8.35 -7.61 -21.75
CA ASN A 89 8.96 -6.77 -22.77
C ASN A 89 8.75 -5.29 -22.41
N GLU A 90 9.76 -4.45 -22.66
CA GLU A 90 9.58 -3.01 -22.64
C GLU A 90 8.40 -2.62 -23.53
N LEU A 91 7.52 -1.77 -23.02
CA LEU A 91 6.33 -1.30 -23.74
C LEU A 91 6.66 -0.21 -24.75
N GLY A 92 7.89 0.31 -24.72
CA GLY A 92 8.38 1.45 -25.49
C GLY A 92 8.65 2.66 -24.61
N LYS A 93 9.18 3.74 -25.20
CA LYS A 93 9.44 5.00 -24.51
C LYS A 93 8.31 6.02 -24.79
N PRO A 94 7.84 6.78 -23.78
CA PRO A 94 6.86 7.84 -24.01
C PRO A 94 7.49 9.01 -24.77
N SER A 95 6.64 9.90 -25.30
CA SER A 95 7.14 11.13 -25.92
C SER A 95 7.79 12.04 -24.86
N PRO A 96 8.95 12.67 -25.13
CA PRO A 96 9.64 13.51 -24.14
C PRO A 96 8.82 14.71 -23.66
N GLY A 97 7.92 15.23 -24.50
CA GLY A 97 7.04 16.35 -24.16
C GLY A 97 5.99 16.01 -23.09
N ASP A 98 5.61 14.74 -22.99
CA ASP A 98 4.55 14.29 -22.09
C ASP A 98 5.08 13.88 -20.71
N LEU A 99 6.38 13.56 -20.59
CA LEU A 99 6.98 13.03 -19.35
C LEU A 99 6.73 13.94 -18.14
N LYS A 100 6.97 15.25 -18.30
CA LYS A 100 6.76 16.22 -17.21
C LYS A 100 5.30 16.30 -16.80
N ASP A 101 4.38 16.31 -17.77
CA ASP A 101 2.95 16.40 -17.48
C ASP A 101 2.45 15.11 -16.80
N LYS A 102 2.92 13.94 -17.23
CA LYS A 102 2.58 12.63 -16.67
C LYS A 102 3.16 12.41 -15.27
N VAL A 103 4.44 12.69 -15.03
CA VAL A 103 5.06 12.58 -13.68
C VAL A 103 4.38 13.53 -12.69
N ARG A 104 4.16 14.79 -13.10
CA ARG A 104 3.42 15.76 -12.28
C ARG A 104 1.98 15.30 -12.04
N GLY A 105 1.36 14.70 -13.07
CA GLY A 105 0.02 14.14 -13.00
C GLY A 105 -0.06 13.05 -11.96
N GLY A 106 0.87 12.10 -11.95
CA GLY A 106 0.97 11.05 -10.94
C GLY A 106 1.08 11.60 -9.52
N LEU A 107 2.03 12.51 -9.27
CA LEU A 107 2.21 13.13 -7.95
C LEU A 107 0.95 13.84 -7.45
N VAL A 108 0.34 14.66 -8.30
CA VAL A 108 -0.87 15.43 -7.94
C VAL A 108 -2.09 14.52 -7.80
N GLY A 109 -2.19 13.50 -8.64
CA GLY A 109 -3.25 12.51 -8.58
C GLY A 109 -3.16 11.70 -7.29
N ARG A 110 -1.95 11.31 -6.88
CA ARG A 110 -1.67 10.67 -5.59
C ARG A 110 -2.15 11.52 -4.42
N CYS A 111 -1.80 12.82 -4.41
CA CYS A 111 -2.29 13.74 -3.39
C CYS A 111 -3.82 13.84 -3.37
N ALA A 112 -4.46 13.99 -4.54
CA ALA A 112 -5.91 14.12 -4.61
C ALA A 112 -6.63 12.87 -4.07
N GLY A 113 -6.16 11.69 -4.43
CA GLY A 113 -6.73 10.43 -3.96
C GLY A 113 -6.52 10.19 -2.46
N CYS A 114 -5.30 10.43 -1.96
CA CYS A 114 -4.96 10.32 -0.53
C CYS A 114 -5.86 11.22 0.32
N ILE A 115 -5.94 12.51 -0.02
CA ILE A 115 -6.74 13.49 0.74
C ILE A 115 -8.25 13.22 0.66
N LEU A 116 -8.73 12.62 -0.44
CA LEU A 116 -10.12 12.21 -0.56
C LEU A 116 -10.44 11.07 0.42
N GLY A 117 -9.53 10.09 0.56
CA GLY A 117 -9.73 8.92 1.40
C GLY A 117 -9.50 9.14 2.89
N LYS A 118 -8.54 10.01 3.25
CA LYS A 118 -8.11 10.21 4.64
C LYS A 118 -9.25 10.37 5.67
N PRO A 119 -10.33 11.14 5.43
CA PRO A 119 -11.38 11.30 6.44
C PRO A 119 -12.29 10.09 6.65
N VAL A 120 -12.17 9.04 5.83
CA VAL A 120 -12.94 7.80 5.96
C VAL A 120 -12.02 6.57 6.15
N GLU A 121 -10.73 6.80 6.36
CA GLU A 121 -9.74 5.79 6.71
C GLU A 121 -10.11 5.16 8.07
N VAL A 122 -9.99 3.83 8.19
CA VAL A 122 -10.30 3.07 9.43
C VAL A 122 -11.77 3.19 9.90
N VAL A 123 -12.65 3.85 9.15
CA VAL A 123 -14.09 3.90 9.43
C VAL A 123 -14.78 2.71 8.74
N SER A 124 -15.62 1.97 9.45
CA SER A 124 -16.35 0.86 8.82
C SER A 124 -17.26 1.37 7.70
N LEU A 125 -17.37 0.60 6.61
CA LEU A 125 -18.17 0.98 5.45
C LEU A 125 -19.64 1.29 5.83
N ASP A 126 -20.24 0.48 6.72
CA ASP A 126 -21.58 0.73 7.25
C ASP A 126 -21.69 2.08 7.96
N LYS A 127 -20.66 2.45 8.73
CA LYS A 127 -20.61 3.74 9.43
C LYS A 127 -20.45 4.90 8.44
N VAL A 128 -19.61 4.74 7.42
CA VAL A 128 -19.45 5.72 6.34
C VAL A 128 -20.79 5.94 5.64
N ILE A 129 -21.44 4.87 5.17
CA ILE A 129 -22.72 4.94 4.44
C ILE A 129 -23.81 5.56 5.31
N SER A 130 -24.01 5.04 6.53
CA SER A 130 -25.07 5.51 7.43
C SER A 130 -24.88 6.97 7.86
N THR A 131 -23.65 7.47 7.88
CA THR A 131 -23.33 8.86 8.25
C THR A 131 -23.39 9.81 7.07
N LEU A 132 -22.83 9.43 5.92
CA LEU A 132 -22.66 10.33 4.76
C LEU A 132 -23.88 10.35 3.83
N LYS A 133 -24.61 9.24 3.70
CA LYS A 133 -25.79 9.16 2.81
C LYS A 133 -26.89 10.16 3.20
N PRO A 134 -27.27 10.34 4.49
CA PRO A 134 -28.24 11.37 4.88
C PRO A 134 -27.75 12.81 4.65
N LEU A 135 -26.43 13.01 4.53
CA LEU A 135 -25.82 14.30 4.23
C LEU A 135 -25.69 14.59 2.73
N GLY A 136 -26.03 13.61 1.87
CA GLY A 136 -25.84 13.70 0.42
C GLY A 136 -24.37 13.59 -0.02
N GLU A 137 -23.51 13.00 0.82
CA GLU A 137 -22.06 12.89 0.60
C GLU A 137 -21.63 11.43 0.30
N TYR A 138 -22.59 10.53 0.07
CA TYR A 138 -22.35 9.14 -0.34
C TYR A 138 -23.22 8.76 -1.56
N PRO A 139 -22.66 8.11 -2.61
CA PRO A 139 -21.25 7.78 -2.79
C PRO A 139 -20.34 9.02 -2.80
N ILE A 140 -19.09 8.83 -2.34
CA ILE A 140 -18.14 9.95 -2.17
C ILE A 140 -17.69 10.38 -3.56
N SER A 141 -18.08 11.58 -4.00
CA SER A 141 -17.83 12.10 -5.37
C SER A 141 -16.90 13.33 -5.41
N TYR A 142 -16.54 13.86 -4.24
CA TYR A 142 -15.65 15.00 -4.07
C TYR A 142 -15.13 15.05 -2.62
N PHE A 143 -14.17 15.95 -2.34
CA PHE A 143 -13.71 16.18 -0.96
C PHE A 143 -14.87 16.50 -0.02
N LEU A 144 -14.93 15.78 1.10
CA LEU A 144 -16.02 15.87 2.07
C LEU A 144 -16.12 17.28 2.69
N SER A 145 -17.32 17.68 3.11
CA SER A 145 -17.49 18.91 3.88
C SER A 145 -16.89 18.76 5.26
N LEU A 146 -16.53 19.89 5.87
CA LEU A 146 -16.25 19.98 7.29
C LEU A 146 -17.39 19.37 8.14
N ARG A 147 -18.65 19.57 7.72
CA ARG A 147 -19.83 18.96 8.37
C ARG A 147 -19.80 17.43 8.29
N ALA A 148 -19.51 16.88 7.11
CA ALA A 148 -19.43 15.44 6.90
C ALA A 148 -18.28 14.81 7.71
N ILE A 149 -17.09 15.42 7.66
CA ILE A 149 -15.92 14.98 8.45
C ILE A 149 -16.22 15.01 9.95
N GLY A 150 -16.84 16.09 10.45
CA GLY A 150 -17.26 16.17 11.84
C GLY A 150 -18.34 15.13 12.23
N ALA A 151 -19.25 14.79 11.32
CA ALA A 151 -20.27 13.76 11.54
C ALA A 151 -19.68 12.34 11.64
N LEU A 152 -18.52 12.10 11.01
CA LEU A 152 -17.75 10.87 11.15
C LEU A 152 -17.00 10.77 12.49
N GLY A 153 -16.93 11.87 13.25
CA GLY A 153 -16.36 11.92 14.61
C GLY A 153 -14.97 12.56 14.69
N HIS A 154 -14.44 13.06 13.57
CA HIS A 154 -13.14 13.72 13.53
C HIS A 154 -13.21 15.13 14.12
N THR A 155 -12.23 15.46 14.96
CA THR A 155 -12.11 16.78 15.61
C THR A 155 -10.71 17.38 15.50
N GLU A 156 -9.76 16.59 15.03
CA GLU A 156 -8.36 16.91 14.87
C GLU A 156 -8.09 17.70 13.58
N GLU A 157 -7.34 18.79 13.70
CA GLU A 157 -7.06 19.71 12.58
C GLU A 157 -6.52 19.03 11.31
N PRO A 158 -5.61 18.03 11.35
CA PRO A 158 -5.14 17.38 10.13
C PRO A 158 -6.27 16.78 9.28
N ILE A 159 -7.23 16.08 9.90
CA ILE A 159 -8.34 15.48 9.15
C ILE A 159 -9.37 16.55 8.76
N LEU A 160 -9.62 17.54 9.61
CA LEU A 160 -10.47 18.68 9.26
C LEU A 160 -9.93 19.49 8.07
N ASN A 161 -8.61 19.60 7.92
CA ASN A 161 -7.95 20.30 6.82
C ASN A 161 -8.08 19.59 5.47
N CYS A 162 -8.54 18.33 5.45
CA CYS A 162 -8.89 17.62 4.22
C CYS A 162 -10.27 18.03 3.66
N SER A 163 -11.07 18.80 4.43
CA SER A 163 -12.37 19.27 3.97
C SER A 163 -12.25 20.24 2.80
N ARG A 164 -13.23 20.22 1.89
CA ARG A 164 -13.28 21.16 0.76
C ARG A 164 -13.29 22.64 1.18
N GLU A 165 -13.72 22.94 2.40
CA GLU A 165 -13.73 24.29 2.97
C GLU A 165 -12.36 24.75 3.47
N LYS A 166 -11.50 23.83 3.94
CA LYS A 166 -10.19 24.15 4.53
C LYS A 166 -8.99 23.79 3.64
N LEU A 167 -9.16 22.87 2.67
CA LEU A 167 -8.07 22.30 1.89
C LEU A 167 -7.26 23.36 1.14
N SER A 168 -5.95 23.41 1.41
CA SER A 168 -5.01 24.39 0.86
C SER A 168 -3.70 23.79 0.34
N SER A 169 -3.37 22.56 0.76
CA SER A 169 -2.15 21.79 0.48
C SER A 169 -2.49 20.31 0.48
N ALA A 170 -1.55 19.44 0.11
CA ALA A 170 -1.66 18.02 0.46
C ALA A 170 -1.28 17.87 1.94
N VAL A 171 -2.30 17.72 2.79
CA VAL A 171 -2.13 17.50 4.24
C VAL A 171 -1.28 16.25 4.47
N ARG A 172 -0.45 16.27 5.52
CA ARG A 172 0.48 15.18 5.80
C ARG A 172 -0.23 13.83 5.91
N ASP A 173 0.37 12.85 5.25
CA ASP A 173 0.03 11.44 5.29
C ASP A 173 1.29 10.60 5.08
N ASP A 174 1.39 9.41 5.66
CA ASP A 174 2.58 8.56 5.43
C ASP A 174 2.67 8.06 3.99
N ASP A 175 1.54 7.91 3.28
CA ASP A 175 1.53 7.68 1.82
C ASP A 175 2.36 8.71 1.06
N LEU A 176 2.32 9.96 1.52
CA LEU A 176 3.00 11.09 0.91
C LEU A 176 4.42 11.26 1.46
N ASP A 177 4.64 11.00 2.75
CA ASP A 177 5.99 11.00 3.36
C ASP A 177 6.91 10.00 2.64
N TYR A 178 6.46 8.76 2.42
CA TYR A 178 7.26 7.76 1.73
C TYR A 178 7.49 8.08 0.25
N THR A 179 6.53 8.75 -0.41
CA THR A 179 6.71 9.22 -1.78
C THR A 179 7.87 10.21 -1.88
N ILE A 180 7.94 11.16 -0.94
CA ILE A 180 9.05 12.11 -0.86
C ILE A 180 10.35 11.35 -0.51
N LEU A 181 10.31 10.49 0.51
CA LEU A 181 11.50 9.77 0.99
C LEU A 181 12.14 8.91 -0.10
N ASN A 182 11.35 8.14 -0.84
CA ASN A 182 11.86 7.27 -1.90
C ASN A 182 12.28 8.04 -3.16
N SER A 183 11.70 9.22 -3.39
CA SER A 183 12.23 10.13 -4.42
C SER A 183 13.60 10.71 -4.03
N LEU A 184 13.82 10.99 -2.74
CA LEU A 184 15.13 11.40 -2.22
C LEU A 184 16.14 10.25 -2.25
N LEU A 185 15.73 9.03 -1.90
CA LEU A 185 16.55 7.82 -2.05
C LEU A 185 17.08 7.69 -3.48
N LEU A 186 16.18 7.77 -4.48
CA LEU A 186 16.56 7.68 -5.89
C LEU A 186 17.51 8.81 -6.30
N LYS A 187 17.27 10.03 -5.83
CA LYS A 187 18.17 11.17 -6.08
C LYS A 187 19.58 10.94 -5.51
N GLU A 188 19.69 10.30 -4.34
CA GLU A 188 20.97 10.09 -3.65
C GLU A 188 21.72 8.84 -4.13
N ARG A 189 21.00 7.79 -4.51
CA ARG A 189 21.56 6.45 -4.76
C ARG A 189 21.35 5.93 -6.19
N GLY A 190 20.52 6.61 -6.98
CA GLY A 190 20.10 6.12 -8.30
C GLY A 190 19.24 4.86 -8.19
N GLU A 191 19.03 4.18 -9.32
CA GLU A 191 18.18 2.99 -9.43
C GLU A 191 18.79 1.71 -8.81
N THR A 192 20.09 1.72 -8.54
CA THR A 192 20.84 0.56 -8.03
C THR A 192 20.99 0.58 -6.50
N PHE A 193 20.10 1.27 -5.80
CA PHE A 193 20.09 1.30 -4.34
C PHE A 193 19.90 -0.10 -3.76
N SER A 194 20.45 -0.33 -2.58
CA SER A 194 20.22 -1.55 -1.80
C SER A 194 19.12 -1.36 -0.77
N THR A 195 18.54 -2.46 -0.25
CA THR A 195 17.62 -2.38 0.90
C THR A 195 18.30 -1.80 2.15
N MET A 196 19.62 -1.87 2.24
CA MET A 196 20.37 -1.21 3.33
C MET A 196 20.36 0.32 3.18
N ASP A 197 20.40 0.84 1.95
CA ASP A 197 20.25 2.29 1.71
C ASP A 197 18.86 2.76 2.15
N VAL A 198 17.81 1.97 1.90
CA VAL A 198 16.45 2.23 2.38
C VAL A 198 16.40 2.28 3.91
N ALA A 199 17.05 1.32 4.57
CA ALA A 199 17.14 1.30 6.04
C ALA A 199 17.85 2.54 6.58
N GLN A 200 18.90 3.02 5.90
CA GLN A 200 19.59 4.24 6.27
C GLN A 200 18.70 5.49 6.08
N MET A 201 17.93 5.55 4.98
CA MET A 201 16.96 6.63 4.76
C MET A 201 15.93 6.69 5.88
N TRP A 202 15.39 5.53 6.30
CA TRP A 202 14.44 5.45 7.40
C TRP A 202 15.04 5.96 8.71
N LEU A 203 16.22 5.46 9.08
CA LEU A 203 16.90 5.84 10.33
C LEU A 203 17.26 7.33 10.39
N ASN A 204 17.52 7.95 9.24
CA ASN A 204 17.87 9.36 9.15
C ASN A 204 16.67 10.31 9.12
N HIS A 205 15.55 9.89 8.51
CA HIS A 205 14.47 10.81 8.16
C HIS A 205 13.12 10.48 8.77
N LEU A 206 12.83 9.23 9.17
CA LEU A 206 11.51 8.86 9.68
C LEU A 206 11.48 8.84 11.22
N PRO A 207 10.68 9.70 11.85
CA PRO A 207 10.39 9.59 13.28
C PRO A 207 9.72 8.25 13.58
N TYR A 208 10.31 7.47 14.49
CA TYR A 208 9.80 6.15 14.86
C TYR A 208 8.31 6.16 15.19
N MET A 209 7.76 7.20 15.84
CA MET A 209 6.34 7.25 16.20
C MET A 209 5.36 7.55 15.05
N LYS A 210 5.85 7.79 13.82
CA LYS A 210 5.06 8.21 12.66
C LYS A 210 5.02 7.20 11.51
N ILE A 211 5.48 5.98 11.79
CA ILE A 211 5.38 4.80 10.92
C ILE A 211 4.47 3.76 11.60
N TYR A 212 3.85 2.89 10.82
CA TYR A 212 2.78 2.03 11.32
C TYR A 212 3.07 0.55 11.03
N THR A 213 2.36 -0.34 11.71
CA THR A 213 2.30 -1.78 11.38
C THR A 213 3.65 -2.45 11.04
N ALA A 214 3.83 -2.95 9.81
CA ALA A 214 5.02 -3.67 9.35
C ALA A 214 6.27 -2.78 9.38
N GLU A 215 6.14 -1.53 8.97
CA GLU A 215 7.20 -0.53 8.97
C GLU A 215 7.66 -0.26 10.39
N ARG A 216 6.71 -0.12 11.33
CA ARG A 216 7.02 0.08 12.75
C ARG A 216 7.84 -1.06 13.32
N VAL A 217 7.41 -2.29 13.05
CA VAL A 217 8.10 -3.50 13.50
C VAL A 217 9.49 -3.59 12.85
N ALA A 218 9.60 -3.36 11.54
CA ALA A 218 10.87 -3.38 10.84
C ALA A 218 11.85 -2.33 11.40
N TYR A 219 11.37 -1.11 11.69
CA TYR A 219 12.18 -0.07 12.31
C TYR A 219 12.64 -0.47 13.72
N ARG A 220 11.77 -1.07 14.53
CA ARG A 220 12.17 -1.65 15.82
C ARG A 220 13.31 -2.63 15.62
N ASN A 221 13.18 -3.55 14.66
CA ASN A 221 14.19 -4.54 14.36
C ASN A 221 15.52 -3.90 13.89
N LEU A 222 15.48 -2.82 13.09
CA LEU A 222 16.66 -2.03 12.74
C LEU A 222 17.35 -1.46 13.99
N THR A 223 16.60 -0.89 14.93
CA THR A 223 17.16 -0.34 16.17
C THR A 223 17.74 -1.40 17.11
N LEU A 224 17.31 -2.66 16.97
CA LEU A 224 17.88 -3.82 17.66
C LEU A 224 19.13 -4.38 16.96
N GLY A 225 19.52 -3.80 15.81
CA GLY A 225 20.71 -4.19 15.06
C GLY A 225 20.49 -5.28 14.01
N TYR A 226 19.25 -5.66 13.72
CA TYR A 226 18.95 -6.56 12.61
C TYR A 226 19.01 -5.81 11.28
N THR A 227 19.33 -6.53 10.21
CA THR A 227 19.47 -5.98 8.86
C THR A 227 18.45 -6.61 7.90
N PRO A 228 18.01 -5.88 6.86
CA PRO A 228 17.16 -6.47 5.83
C PRO A 228 17.82 -7.70 5.16
N PRO A 229 17.05 -8.72 4.75
CA PRO A 229 15.59 -8.80 4.85
C PRO A 229 15.06 -9.34 6.19
N HIS A 230 15.92 -9.61 7.19
CA HIS A 230 15.48 -10.17 8.48
C HIS A 230 14.54 -9.22 9.24
N THR A 231 14.71 -7.92 9.06
CA THR A 231 13.85 -6.88 9.63
C THR A 231 12.38 -7.05 9.28
N ALA A 232 12.07 -7.60 8.09
CA ALA A 232 10.73 -7.89 7.63
C ALA A 232 10.10 -9.15 8.28
N LYS A 233 10.91 -10.05 8.83
CA LYS A 233 10.48 -11.39 9.27
C LYS A 233 10.50 -11.58 10.79
N ILE A 234 11.39 -10.89 11.49
CA ILE A 234 11.55 -11.05 12.94
C ILE A 234 10.33 -10.45 13.66
N LEU A 235 9.47 -11.31 14.19
CA LEU A 235 8.24 -10.98 14.92
C LEU A 235 7.44 -9.85 14.24
N ASN A 236 7.22 -9.99 12.93
CA ASN A 236 6.50 -9.03 12.11
C ASN A 236 5.25 -9.66 11.49
N PRO A 237 4.10 -9.58 12.17
CA PRO A 237 2.85 -10.18 11.68
C PRO A 237 2.21 -9.42 10.53
N TYR A 238 2.67 -8.19 10.26
CA TYR A 238 2.07 -7.28 9.28
C TYR A 238 2.74 -7.40 7.90
N ARG A 239 3.66 -8.35 7.72
CA ARG A 239 4.55 -8.49 6.56
C ARG A 239 3.87 -8.63 5.18
N GLU A 240 2.58 -8.95 5.12
CA GLU A 240 1.76 -8.98 3.89
C GLU A 240 0.68 -7.88 3.84
N TRP A 241 0.76 -6.90 4.73
CA TRP A 241 -0.12 -5.73 4.69
C TRP A 241 0.36 -4.74 3.62
N ILE A 242 -0.44 -3.71 3.39
CA ILE A 242 -0.35 -2.83 2.23
C ILE A 242 0.84 -1.85 2.23
N GLY A 243 1.55 -1.71 3.35
CA GLY A 243 2.48 -0.61 3.57
C GLY A 243 3.70 -0.58 2.64
N ALA A 244 4.06 -1.68 1.97
CA ALA A 244 5.04 -1.65 0.87
C ALA A 244 4.51 -0.99 -0.42
N ARG A 245 3.20 -1.04 -0.67
CA ARG A 245 2.56 -0.49 -1.87
C ARG A 245 2.58 1.04 -1.87
N ILE A 246 2.29 1.65 -0.73
CA ILE A 246 2.18 3.12 -0.59
C ILE A 246 3.51 3.86 -0.78
N ARG A 247 4.62 3.13 -0.99
CA ARG A 247 5.98 3.67 -1.10
C ARG A 247 6.55 3.55 -2.51
N CYS A 248 5.87 2.86 -3.41
CA CYS A 248 6.46 2.37 -4.65
C CYS A 248 6.33 3.31 -5.85
N ASP A 249 5.45 4.32 -5.78
CA ASP A 249 5.14 5.22 -6.88
C ASP A 249 6.37 5.86 -7.55
N PRO A 250 7.38 6.36 -6.80
CA PRO A 250 8.59 6.93 -7.41
C PRO A 250 9.29 5.99 -8.39
N PHE A 251 9.28 4.68 -8.14
CA PHE A 251 9.90 3.68 -8.99
C PHE A 251 9.18 3.52 -10.33
N GLY A 252 7.84 3.62 -10.31
CA GLY A 252 7.04 3.66 -11.53
C GLY A 252 7.23 4.97 -12.31
N TYR A 253 7.33 6.11 -11.61
CA TYR A 253 7.53 7.42 -12.24
C TYR A 253 8.84 7.54 -13.02
N ILE A 254 9.92 6.91 -12.53
CA ILE A 254 11.24 6.98 -13.19
C ILE A 254 11.48 5.87 -14.22
N SER A 255 10.58 4.89 -14.32
CA SER A 255 10.72 3.75 -15.24
C SER A 255 9.62 3.76 -16.33
N PRO A 256 9.43 4.84 -17.11
CA PRO A 256 8.28 4.95 -17.99
C PRO A 256 8.32 3.89 -19.11
N GLY A 257 7.30 3.03 -19.16
CA GLY A 257 7.22 1.94 -20.14
C GLY A 257 8.13 0.73 -19.85
N ASP A 258 8.88 0.74 -18.74
CA ASP A 258 9.66 -0.39 -18.23
C ASP A 258 9.10 -0.91 -16.89
N PRO A 259 8.03 -1.73 -16.93
CA PRO A 259 7.43 -2.29 -15.72
C PRO A 259 8.36 -3.23 -14.96
N THR A 260 9.33 -3.85 -15.63
CA THR A 260 10.28 -4.78 -14.99
C THR A 260 11.25 -4.03 -14.09
N SER A 261 11.83 -2.92 -14.56
CA SER A 261 12.73 -2.09 -13.74
C SER A 261 11.98 -1.42 -12.58
N ALA A 262 10.75 -0.95 -12.81
CA ALA A 262 9.89 -0.43 -11.74
C ALA A 262 9.68 -1.48 -10.64
N ALA A 263 9.30 -2.70 -11.03
CA ALA A 263 9.09 -3.81 -10.10
C ALA A 263 10.38 -4.23 -9.37
N ARG A 264 11.55 -4.18 -10.02
CA ARG A 264 12.86 -4.48 -9.40
C ARG A 264 13.19 -3.52 -8.25
N MET A 265 12.97 -2.23 -8.46
CA MET A 265 13.20 -1.22 -7.42
C MET A 265 12.18 -1.36 -6.29
N ALA A 266 10.90 -1.54 -6.62
CA ALA A 266 9.85 -1.78 -5.63
C ALA A 266 10.11 -3.04 -4.79
N TYR A 267 10.55 -4.13 -5.42
CA TYR A 267 11.00 -5.35 -4.73
C TYR A 267 12.12 -5.03 -3.73
N THR A 268 13.19 -4.39 -4.21
CA THR A 268 14.39 -4.09 -3.40
C THR A 268 14.05 -3.21 -2.21
N GLU A 269 13.15 -2.24 -2.39
CA GLU A 269 12.69 -1.37 -1.32
C GLU A 269 11.83 -2.10 -0.29
N SER A 270 10.93 -2.98 -0.76
CA SER A 270 9.94 -3.65 0.08
C SER A 270 10.57 -4.63 1.08
N LEU A 271 11.72 -5.22 0.74
CA LEU A 271 12.44 -6.20 1.57
C LEU A 271 12.82 -5.69 2.97
N ILE A 272 12.78 -4.38 3.20
CA ILE A 272 13.03 -3.81 4.53
C ILE A 272 11.96 -4.25 5.55
N SER A 273 10.71 -4.41 5.14
CA SER A 273 9.58 -4.59 6.06
C SER A 273 8.53 -5.63 5.63
N HIS A 274 8.52 -6.06 4.36
CA HIS A 274 7.48 -6.94 3.81
C HIS A 274 8.05 -8.20 3.17
N VAL A 275 7.16 -9.18 2.99
CA VAL A 275 7.42 -10.42 2.23
C VAL A 275 6.23 -10.73 1.31
N LYS A 276 6.41 -11.68 0.37
CA LYS A 276 5.34 -12.30 -0.42
C LYS A 276 4.29 -11.29 -0.92
N ASN A 277 3.01 -11.41 -0.56
CA ASN A 277 1.95 -10.57 -1.12
C ASN A 277 2.10 -9.07 -0.80
N GLY A 278 2.78 -8.71 0.31
CA GLY A 278 3.14 -7.32 0.59
C GLY A 278 4.17 -6.78 -0.43
N VAL A 279 5.18 -7.59 -0.77
CA VAL A 279 6.17 -7.27 -1.81
C VAL A 279 5.52 -7.27 -3.20
N TYR A 280 4.70 -8.28 -3.50
CA TYR A 280 4.03 -8.40 -4.80
C TYR A 280 3.10 -7.23 -5.06
N SER A 281 2.40 -6.73 -4.04
CA SER A 281 1.54 -5.55 -4.12
C SER A 281 2.31 -4.29 -4.57
N SER A 282 3.50 -4.09 -3.99
CA SER A 282 4.41 -3.01 -4.35
C SER A 282 4.95 -3.15 -5.78
N MET A 283 5.39 -4.36 -6.15
CA MET A 283 5.87 -4.65 -7.51
C MET A 283 4.78 -4.43 -8.57
N PHE A 284 3.59 -4.95 -8.31
CA PHE A 284 2.41 -4.82 -9.17
C PHE A 284 2.03 -3.35 -9.38
N THR A 285 1.98 -2.57 -8.30
CA THR A 285 1.63 -1.15 -8.37
C THR A 285 2.66 -0.31 -9.11
N ALA A 286 3.95 -0.51 -8.83
CA ALA A 286 5.02 0.19 -9.54
C ALA A 286 4.99 -0.11 -11.05
N ALA A 287 4.73 -1.37 -11.43
CA ALA A 287 4.56 -1.78 -12.81
C ALA A 287 3.31 -1.15 -13.47
N MET A 288 2.20 -0.99 -12.74
CA MET A 288 1.00 -0.30 -13.26
C MET A 288 1.30 1.16 -13.57
N ILE A 289 1.96 1.87 -12.65
CA ILE A 289 2.35 3.27 -12.82
C ILE A 289 3.28 3.42 -14.02
N SER A 290 4.31 2.57 -14.12
CA SER A 290 5.22 2.52 -15.27
C SER A 290 4.48 2.28 -16.59
N SER A 291 3.54 1.32 -16.60
CA SER A 291 2.77 0.96 -17.79
C SER A 291 1.84 2.07 -18.26
N SER A 292 1.29 2.88 -17.34
CA SER A 292 0.42 4.04 -17.64
C SER A 292 1.09 5.15 -18.45
N PHE A 293 2.42 5.14 -18.59
CA PHE A 293 3.09 6.05 -19.51
C PHE A 293 2.79 5.72 -20.97
N ILE A 294 2.50 4.45 -21.28
CA ILE A 294 2.36 3.92 -22.64
C ILE A 294 0.96 3.39 -22.93
N LEU A 295 0.39 2.63 -22.00
CA LEU A 295 -0.91 1.99 -22.17
C LEU A 295 -2.06 2.92 -21.77
N GLU A 296 -3.16 2.84 -22.51
CA GLU A 296 -4.36 3.64 -22.26
C GLU A 296 -5.51 2.87 -21.63
N ASP A 297 -5.58 1.55 -21.85
CA ASP A 297 -6.65 0.70 -21.32
C ASP A 297 -6.27 0.21 -19.90
N PRO A 298 -7.07 0.55 -18.87
CA PRO A 298 -6.88 0.04 -17.51
C PRO A 298 -6.72 -1.48 -17.42
N LYS A 299 -7.44 -2.25 -18.25
CA LYS A 299 -7.36 -3.71 -18.24
C LYS A 299 -6.01 -4.21 -18.76
N GLU A 300 -5.47 -3.58 -19.80
CA GLU A 300 -4.15 -3.92 -20.32
C GLU A 300 -3.03 -3.49 -19.37
N ILE A 301 -3.19 -2.37 -18.65
CA ILE A 301 -2.26 -1.95 -17.58
C ILE A 301 -2.20 -3.00 -16.47
N ILE A 302 -3.36 -3.44 -15.97
CA ILE A 302 -3.46 -4.48 -14.92
C ILE A 302 -2.83 -5.78 -15.41
N LYS A 303 -3.24 -6.26 -16.60
CA LYS A 303 -2.76 -7.52 -17.16
C LYS A 303 -1.25 -7.51 -17.42
N THR A 304 -0.70 -6.40 -17.90
CA THR A 304 0.73 -6.23 -18.07
C THR A 304 1.43 -6.30 -16.72
N SER A 305 0.90 -5.62 -15.72
CA SER A 305 1.51 -5.56 -14.38
C SER A 305 1.42 -6.89 -13.63
N LEU A 306 0.43 -7.75 -13.92
CA LEU A 306 0.37 -9.11 -13.38
C LEU A 306 1.56 -9.98 -13.80
N SER A 307 2.30 -9.62 -14.85
CA SER A 307 3.44 -10.41 -15.32
C SER A 307 4.72 -10.22 -14.49
N VAL A 308 4.76 -9.26 -13.55
CA VAL A 308 5.89 -9.07 -12.62
C VAL A 308 5.69 -9.77 -11.27
N ILE A 309 4.59 -10.48 -11.06
CA ILE A 309 4.30 -11.22 -9.82
C ILE A 309 4.05 -12.71 -10.12
N PRO A 310 4.10 -13.62 -9.12
CA PRO A 310 3.94 -15.04 -9.39
C PRO A 310 2.48 -15.38 -9.72
N GLN A 311 2.25 -16.08 -10.84
CA GLN A 311 0.91 -16.55 -11.24
C GLN A 311 0.27 -17.50 -10.22
N SER A 312 1.09 -18.14 -9.40
CA SER A 312 0.71 -19.04 -8.32
C SER A 312 0.43 -18.34 -6.98
N SER A 313 0.49 -17.00 -6.93
CA SER A 313 0.25 -16.23 -5.71
C SER A 313 -1.23 -15.95 -5.47
N ARG A 314 -1.58 -15.73 -4.20
CA ARG A 314 -2.93 -15.31 -3.80
C ARG A 314 -3.31 -13.97 -4.42
N LEU A 315 -2.38 -13.01 -4.48
CA LEU A 315 -2.63 -11.71 -5.11
C LEU A 315 -2.99 -11.84 -6.59
N TYR A 316 -2.23 -12.64 -7.36
CA TYR A 316 -2.52 -12.84 -8.78
C TYR A 316 -3.94 -13.39 -8.99
N GLU A 317 -4.31 -14.42 -8.22
CA GLU A 317 -5.65 -15.02 -8.29
C GLU A 317 -6.75 -14.00 -7.94
N ALA A 318 -6.53 -13.18 -6.92
CA ALA A 318 -7.48 -12.16 -6.48
C ALA A 318 -7.74 -11.09 -7.55
N ILE A 319 -6.70 -10.64 -8.24
CA ILE A 319 -6.84 -9.68 -9.34
C ILE A 319 -7.50 -10.33 -10.56
N GLU A 320 -7.21 -11.59 -10.86
CA GLU A 320 -7.92 -12.33 -11.92
C GLU A 320 -9.41 -12.50 -11.63
N ASP A 321 -9.80 -12.71 -10.38
CA ASP A 321 -11.20 -12.75 -9.96
C ASP A 321 -11.87 -11.38 -10.18
N VAL A 322 -11.19 -10.27 -9.85
CA VAL A 322 -11.66 -8.92 -10.17
C VAL A 322 -11.80 -8.70 -11.68
N MET A 323 -10.80 -9.09 -12.48
CA MET A 323 -10.81 -8.92 -13.94
C MET A 323 -11.98 -9.67 -14.60
N LYS A 324 -12.40 -10.80 -14.02
CA LYS A 324 -13.58 -11.57 -14.47
C LYS A 324 -14.89 -10.92 -14.05
N GLU A 325 -14.99 -10.36 -12.85
CA GLU A 325 -16.26 -9.86 -12.31
C GLU A 325 -16.52 -8.37 -12.56
N ALA A 326 -15.48 -7.57 -12.75
CA ALA A 326 -15.61 -6.14 -12.97
C ALA A 326 -16.46 -5.82 -14.22
N ARG A 327 -17.40 -4.87 -14.06
CA ARG A 327 -18.44 -4.48 -15.03
C ARG A 327 -19.50 -5.54 -15.39
N LYS A 328 -19.49 -6.75 -14.81
CA LYS A 328 -20.66 -7.65 -14.90
C LYS A 328 -21.84 -7.15 -14.06
N ARG A 329 -21.53 -6.37 -13.02
CA ARG A 329 -22.46 -5.72 -12.08
C ARG A 329 -21.97 -4.29 -11.81
N SER A 330 -22.64 -3.56 -10.94
CA SER A 330 -22.11 -2.30 -10.41
C SER A 330 -20.82 -2.55 -9.62
N TRP A 331 -20.00 -1.50 -9.46
CA TRP A 331 -18.71 -1.63 -8.77
C TRP A 331 -18.88 -2.03 -7.30
N ASP A 332 -19.93 -1.53 -6.64
CA ASP A 332 -20.25 -1.79 -5.24
C ASP A 332 -20.69 -3.24 -5.04
N ASP A 333 -21.50 -3.77 -5.97
CA ASP A 333 -21.84 -5.19 -5.98
C ASP A 333 -20.58 -6.06 -6.14
N ALA A 334 -19.66 -5.70 -7.05
CA ALA A 334 -18.43 -6.47 -7.25
C ALA A 334 -17.56 -6.48 -5.98
N VAL A 335 -17.36 -5.32 -5.36
CA VAL A 335 -16.62 -5.17 -4.09
C VAL A 335 -17.29 -5.97 -2.98
N HIS A 336 -18.60 -5.81 -2.78
CA HIS A 336 -19.33 -6.52 -1.71
C HIS A 336 -19.23 -8.04 -1.86
N ASN A 337 -19.51 -8.55 -3.06
CA ASN A 337 -19.55 -9.98 -3.33
C ASN A 337 -18.17 -10.65 -3.24
N LEU A 338 -17.10 -9.96 -3.65
CA LEU A 338 -15.74 -10.54 -3.61
C LEU A 338 -15.07 -10.35 -2.25
N ILE A 339 -15.16 -9.14 -1.70
CA ILE A 339 -14.33 -8.68 -0.58
C ILE A 339 -15.07 -8.80 0.75
N TYR A 340 -16.32 -8.35 0.85
CA TYR A 340 -17.01 -8.29 2.14
C TYR A 340 -17.75 -9.59 2.51
N GLU A 341 -18.41 -10.23 1.53
CA GLU A 341 -19.13 -11.50 1.73
C GLU A 341 -18.42 -12.70 1.08
N GLY A 342 -17.45 -12.41 0.22
CA GLY A 342 -16.83 -13.42 -0.63
C GLY A 342 -15.62 -14.12 -0.04
N LYS A 343 -14.86 -14.70 -0.95
CA LYS A 343 -13.62 -15.44 -0.71
C LYS A 343 -12.57 -14.64 0.08
N TYR A 344 -12.59 -13.32 -0.01
CA TYR A 344 -11.58 -12.43 0.56
C TYR A 344 -12.01 -11.76 1.88
N SER A 345 -13.20 -12.07 2.42
CA SER A 345 -13.78 -11.50 3.65
C SER A 345 -12.99 -11.79 4.93
N LYS A 346 -12.13 -12.81 4.91
CA LYS A 346 -11.27 -13.19 6.04
C LYS A 346 -10.10 -12.24 6.28
N TYR A 347 -9.70 -11.45 5.28
CA TYR A 347 -8.51 -10.61 5.36
C TYR A 347 -8.73 -9.39 6.24
N HIS A 348 -7.66 -8.95 6.91
CA HIS A 348 -7.66 -7.69 7.64
C HIS A 348 -7.89 -6.50 6.67
N PRO A 349 -8.58 -5.41 7.09
CA PRO A 349 -8.82 -4.25 6.22
C PRO A 349 -7.56 -3.58 5.65
N VAL A 350 -6.40 -3.77 6.27
CA VAL A 350 -5.10 -3.21 5.84
C VAL A 350 -4.25 -4.25 5.07
N HIS A 351 -4.78 -5.46 4.85
CA HIS A 351 -4.07 -6.49 4.10
C HIS A 351 -3.92 -6.07 2.61
N ALA A 352 -2.79 -6.41 1.97
CA ALA A 352 -2.52 -5.96 0.60
C ALA A 352 -3.57 -6.44 -0.42
N ILE A 353 -3.88 -7.74 -0.42
CA ILE A 353 -4.80 -8.40 -1.39
C ILE A 353 -6.14 -7.65 -1.59
N PRO A 354 -7.02 -7.50 -0.58
CA PRO A 354 -8.33 -6.89 -0.80
C PRO A 354 -8.22 -5.41 -1.20
N ASN A 355 -7.16 -4.72 -0.79
CA ASN A 355 -6.94 -3.32 -1.19
C ASN A 355 -6.44 -3.20 -2.64
N ASP A 356 -5.62 -4.12 -3.13
CA ASP A 356 -5.23 -4.16 -4.55
C ASP A 356 -6.41 -4.54 -5.45
N MET A 357 -7.32 -5.40 -4.96
CA MET A 357 -8.58 -5.67 -5.63
C MET A 357 -9.43 -4.40 -5.79
N ILE A 358 -9.51 -3.56 -4.74
CA ILE A 358 -10.21 -2.26 -4.83
C ILE A 358 -9.56 -1.36 -5.89
N VAL A 359 -8.23 -1.25 -5.91
CA VAL A 359 -7.51 -0.48 -6.93
C VAL A 359 -7.88 -0.97 -8.34
N ALA A 360 -7.86 -2.30 -8.58
CA ALA A 360 -8.22 -2.88 -9.86
C ALA A 360 -9.69 -2.62 -10.24
N VAL A 361 -10.64 -2.79 -9.31
CA VAL A 361 -12.06 -2.49 -9.56
C VAL A 361 -12.23 -1.02 -9.93
N SER A 362 -11.60 -0.10 -9.19
CA SER A 362 -11.69 1.34 -9.43
C SER A 362 -11.18 1.74 -10.80
N LEU A 363 -10.03 1.20 -11.22
CA LEU A 363 -9.46 1.46 -12.54
C LEU A 363 -10.36 0.94 -13.67
N ILE A 364 -10.91 -0.27 -13.51
CA ILE A 364 -11.78 -0.88 -14.53
C ILE A 364 -13.13 -0.18 -14.59
N CYS A 365 -13.78 0.08 -13.45
CA CYS A 365 -15.13 0.62 -13.41
C CYS A 365 -15.18 2.14 -13.62
N GLY A 366 -14.14 2.87 -13.21
CA GLY A 366 -14.03 4.30 -13.42
C GLY A 366 -13.66 4.73 -14.84
N ASP A 367 -13.22 3.78 -15.69
CA ASP A 367 -13.09 3.95 -17.15
C ASP A 367 -12.27 5.20 -17.58
N ARG A 368 -11.13 5.41 -16.93
CA ARG A 368 -10.24 6.58 -17.12
C ARG A 368 -10.84 7.93 -16.69
N ASP A 369 -12.05 7.98 -16.13
CA ASP A 369 -12.52 9.18 -15.44
C ASP A 369 -11.77 9.30 -14.10
N PHE A 370 -10.93 10.33 -14.00
CA PHE A 370 -10.10 10.56 -12.83
C PHE A 370 -10.93 10.67 -11.54
N GLY A 371 -12.04 11.42 -11.57
CA GLY A 371 -12.85 11.68 -10.39
C GLY A 371 -13.62 10.45 -9.96
N GLU A 372 -14.28 9.80 -10.91
CA GLU A 372 -15.04 8.57 -10.66
C GLU A 372 -14.14 7.47 -10.10
N SER A 373 -12.95 7.28 -10.67
CA SER A 373 -12.06 6.19 -10.26
C SER A 373 -11.56 6.35 -8.82
N ILE A 374 -11.10 7.54 -8.41
CA ILE A 374 -10.69 7.76 -7.01
C ILE A 374 -11.90 7.72 -6.06
N SER A 375 -13.08 8.13 -6.53
CA SER A 375 -14.33 8.05 -5.80
C SER A 375 -14.79 6.62 -5.54
N ILE A 376 -14.66 5.72 -6.51
CA ILE A 376 -14.91 4.28 -6.35
C ILE A 376 -13.92 3.71 -5.32
N ALA A 377 -12.64 4.07 -5.41
CA ALA A 377 -11.60 3.56 -4.51
C ALA A 377 -11.91 3.92 -3.05
N VAL A 378 -12.28 5.17 -2.80
CA VAL A 378 -12.58 5.67 -1.44
C VAL A 378 -13.95 5.17 -0.95
N SER A 379 -14.95 5.10 -1.83
CA SER A 379 -16.29 4.61 -1.46
C SER A 379 -16.32 3.10 -1.20
N SER A 380 -15.32 2.36 -1.67
CA SER A 380 -15.20 0.90 -1.44
C SER A 380 -14.77 0.55 0.00
N GLY A 381 -14.32 1.52 0.80
CA GLY A 381 -13.87 1.30 2.18
C GLY A 381 -12.47 0.67 2.28
N LEU A 382 -12.22 -0.03 3.39
CA LEU A 382 -10.92 -0.57 3.78
C LEU A 382 -9.88 0.54 4.01
N ASP A 383 -8.72 0.49 3.34
CA ASP A 383 -7.63 1.46 3.48
C ASP A 383 -7.74 2.56 2.41
N THR A 384 -8.64 3.49 2.66
CA THR A 384 -9.25 4.34 1.63
C THR A 384 -8.32 5.39 1.06
N ASP A 385 -7.48 6.01 1.88
CA ASP A 385 -6.45 6.96 1.45
C ASP A 385 -5.40 6.29 0.56
N CYS A 386 -4.88 5.13 0.97
CA CYS A 386 -3.91 4.34 0.24
C CYS A 386 -4.45 3.92 -1.13
N ASN A 387 -5.70 3.46 -1.17
CA ASN A 387 -6.38 3.04 -2.41
C ASN A 387 -6.64 4.23 -3.33
N GLY A 388 -7.15 5.33 -2.78
CA GLY A 388 -7.35 6.58 -3.51
C GLY A 388 -6.04 7.10 -4.10
N ALA A 389 -4.98 7.16 -3.28
CA ALA A 389 -3.64 7.62 -3.67
C ALA A 389 -3.09 6.81 -4.84
N THR A 390 -3.18 5.48 -4.75
CA THR A 390 -2.69 4.57 -5.79
C THR A 390 -3.46 4.75 -7.10
N VAL A 391 -4.80 4.78 -7.06
CA VAL A 391 -5.63 4.99 -8.26
C VAL A 391 -5.36 6.37 -8.88
N GLY A 392 -5.27 7.40 -8.03
CA GLY A 392 -4.97 8.76 -8.44
C GLY A 392 -3.59 8.89 -9.10
N SER A 393 -2.58 8.20 -8.57
CA SER A 393 -1.24 8.13 -9.14
C SER A 393 -1.24 7.51 -10.54
N ILE A 394 -1.85 6.33 -10.68
CA ILE A 394 -1.93 5.58 -11.94
C ILE A 394 -2.66 6.41 -13.01
N LEU A 395 -3.83 6.98 -12.70
CA LEU A 395 -4.58 7.81 -13.65
C LEU A 395 -3.93 9.16 -13.89
N GLY A 396 -3.25 9.72 -12.90
CA GLY A 396 -2.48 10.95 -13.05
C GLY A 396 -1.38 10.80 -14.09
N VAL A 397 -0.66 9.67 -14.08
CA VAL A 397 0.31 9.33 -15.13
C VAL A 397 -0.37 9.04 -16.46
N LEU A 398 -1.48 8.29 -16.46
CA LEU A 398 -2.19 7.92 -17.68
C LEU A 398 -2.68 9.16 -18.43
N LEU A 399 -3.33 10.08 -17.73
CA LEU A 399 -3.99 11.27 -18.29
C LEU A 399 -3.03 12.46 -18.46
N GLY A 400 -2.04 12.59 -17.57
CA GLY A 400 -1.22 13.80 -17.44
C GLY A 400 -1.89 14.90 -16.62
N TYR A 401 -1.08 15.70 -15.93
CA TYR A 401 -1.52 16.79 -15.05
C TYR A 401 -2.49 17.77 -15.73
N SER A 402 -2.25 18.09 -17.00
CA SER A 402 -3.06 19.02 -17.78
C SER A 402 -4.51 18.54 -17.99
N HIS A 403 -4.74 17.22 -17.99
CA HIS A 403 -6.06 16.60 -18.18
C HIS A 403 -6.78 16.25 -16.88
N ILE A 404 -6.11 16.31 -15.72
CA ILE A 404 -6.78 16.17 -14.42
C ILE A 404 -7.73 17.39 -14.22
N PRO A 405 -9.04 17.16 -13.94
CA PRO A 405 -9.98 18.25 -13.74
C PRO A 405 -9.50 19.23 -12.67
N ASN A 406 -9.61 20.54 -12.93
CA ASN A 406 -9.02 21.56 -12.05
C ASN A 406 -9.48 21.45 -10.59
N LYS A 407 -10.73 21.02 -10.34
CA LYS A 407 -11.26 20.79 -8.99
C LYS A 407 -10.43 19.81 -8.16
N TRP A 408 -9.78 18.84 -8.80
CA TRP A 408 -8.95 17.82 -8.16
C TRP A 408 -7.47 18.21 -8.03
N ARG A 409 -6.98 19.19 -8.79
CA ARG A 409 -5.54 19.54 -8.79
C ARG A 409 -5.20 20.92 -8.24
N LYS A 410 -6.18 21.82 -8.10
CA LYS A 410 -5.93 23.24 -7.78
C LYS A 410 -5.30 23.50 -6.40
N HIS A 411 -5.46 22.57 -5.46
CA HIS A 411 -4.97 22.71 -4.07
C HIS A 411 -3.58 22.12 -3.85
N PHE A 412 -3.01 21.40 -4.83
CA PHE A 412 -1.82 20.58 -4.62
C PHE A 412 -0.61 21.20 -5.33
N SER A 413 0.03 22.15 -4.65
CA SER A 413 1.35 22.69 -5.00
C SER A 413 2.45 22.23 -4.04
N ILE A 414 2.07 21.92 -2.80
CA ILE A 414 2.94 21.55 -1.68
C ILE A 414 2.39 20.29 -1.00
N ILE A 415 3.29 19.42 -0.56
CA ILE A 415 3.02 18.29 0.30
C ILE A 415 3.57 18.58 1.69
N GLU A 416 2.72 18.52 2.72
CA GLU A 416 3.17 18.59 4.11
C GLU A 416 3.81 17.25 4.51
N THR A 417 4.91 17.31 5.26
CA THR A 417 5.68 16.10 5.61
C THR A 417 6.27 16.19 7.00
N ILE A 418 6.53 15.02 7.61
CA ILE A 418 7.23 14.88 8.89
C ILE A 418 8.67 14.37 8.75
N LEU A 419 9.18 14.25 7.52
CA LEU A 419 10.55 13.80 7.29
C LEU A 419 11.54 14.77 7.96
N ALA A 420 12.47 14.23 8.75
CA ALA A 420 13.44 15.06 9.45
C ALA A 420 14.24 15.92 8.46
N GLY A 421 14.27 17.23 8.71
CA GLY A 421 14.86 18.23 7.82
C GLY A 421 13.87 18.91 6.86
N TYR A 422 12.62 18.46 6.82
CA TYR A 422 11.56 19.00 5.95
C TYR A 422 10.27 19.20 6.74
N SER A 423 9.55 20.28 6.45
CA SER A 423 8.17 20.49 6.91
C SER A 423 7.18 20.40 5.76
N GLU A 424 7.62 20.79 4.57
CA GLU A 424 6.85 20.89 3.35
C GLU A 424 7.76 20.58 2.15
N PHE A 425 7.19 20.01 1.10
CA PHE A 425 7.91 19.69 -0.13
C PHE A 425 7.12 20.17 -1.37
N PRO A 426 7.67 21.09 -2.19
CA PRO A 426 7.01 21.52 -3.41
C PRO A 426 6.91 20.39 -4.44
N ILE A 427 5.71 20.15 -4.97
CA ILE A 427 5.47 19.13 -6.01
C ILE A 427 6.29 19.41 -7.26
N SER A 428 6.51 20.68 -7.61
CA SER A 428 7.37 21.07 -8.74
C SER A 428 8.81 20.59 -8.54
N THR A 429 9.39 20.78 -7.35
CA THR A 429 10.74 20.32 -7.02
C THR A 429 10.84 18.80 -7.10
N LEU A 430 9.83 18.09 -6.61
CA LEU A 430 9.77 16.64 -6.65
C LEU A 430 9.68 16.13 -8.10
N THR A 431 8.83 16.77 -8.92
CA THR A 431 8.69 16.50 -10.36
C THR A 431 10.04 16.65 -11.07
N GLU A 432 10.73 17.79 -10.90
CA GLU A 432 12.04 18.03 -11.53
C GLU A 432 13.13 17.06 -11.03
N THR A 433 13.02 16.60 -9.77
CA THR A 433 13.95 15.60 -9.22
C THR A 433 13.78 14.27 -9.93
N LEU A 434 12.54 13.80 -10.07
CA LEU A 434 12.22 12.53 -10.74
C LEU A 434 12.53 12.59 -12.24
N LEU A 435 12.24 13.69 -12.92
CA LEU A 435 12.53 13.83 -14.36
C LEU A 435 14.02 13.73 -14.69
N LYS A 436 14.91 14.15 -13.80
CA LYS A 436 16.37 14.03 -13.99
C LYS A 436 16.87 12.59 -13.89
N LEU A 437 16.03 11.68 -13.42
CA LEU A 437 16.33 10.25 -13.27
C LEU A 437 15.77 9.43 -14.43
N ILE A 438 15.10 10.05 -15.41
CA ILE A 438 14.55 9.37 -16.59
C ILE A 438 15.52 9.55 -17.76
N ASP A 439 16.01 8.44 -18.32
CA ASP A 439 16.98 8.38 -19.43
C ASP A 439 16.42 8.61 -20.85
#